data_AF-A0A384AIB3-F1
#
_entry.id   AF-A0A384AIB3-F1
#
_cell.length_a   1.000
_cell.length_b   1.000
_cell.length_c   1.000
_cell.angle_alpha   90.00
_cell.angle_beta   90.00
_cell.angle_gamma   90.00
#
_symmetry.space_group_name_H-M   'P 1'
#
loop_
_entity.id
_entity.type
_entity.pdbx_description
1 polymer ?
#
loop_
_entity_poly.entity_id
_entity_poly.type
_entity_poly.pdbx_seq_one_letter_code
_entity_poly.pdbx_strand_id
1 'polypeptide(L)'
;MKTKSRPPRRRAPPQDPEATPGERTRLESNERERQRMHKLNNAFQALREVIPHVRADKKLSKIETLTLAKNYIKSLTATILTMSSGRLPGLDGPVPKLCQHYQQPQQAARGALGASEAPPEGHLQKFSTQIHSFREGS
;
A
#
# COMPACT_ATOMS: atom_id res chain seq x y z
N MET A 1 -6.78 -40.14 -21.11
CA MET A 1 -7.13 -39.17 -20.04
C MET A 1 -5.85 -38.83 -19.27
N LYS A 2 -5.43 -37.55 -19.22
CA LYS A 2 -4.18 -37.14 -18.55
C LYS A 2 -4.55 -36.23 -17.37
N THR A 3 -4.48 -36.78 -16.16
CA THR A 3 -4.69 -36.05 -14.90
C THR A 3 -3.41 -35.28 -14.56
N LYS A 4 -3.43 -33.95 -14.68
CA LYS A 4 -2.30 -33.10 -14.29
C LYS A 4 -2.33 -32.93 -12.77
N SER A 5 -1.60 -33.80 -12.06
CA SER A 5 -1.43 -33.73 -10.61
C SER A 5 -0.70 -32.45 -10.23
N ARG A 6 -1.28 -31.72 -9.28
CA ARG A 6 -0.75 -30.50 -8.67
C ARG A 6 0.56 -30.83 -7.94
N PRO A 7 1.66 -30.06 -8.13
CA PRO A 7 2.91 -30.36 -7.45
C PRO A 7 2.74 -30.18 -5.94
N PRO A 8 3.40 -31.01 -5.10
CA PRO A 8 3.27 -30.92 -3.65
C PRO A 8 3.82 -29.58 -3.16
N ARG A 9 3.15 -28.99 -2.17
CA ARG A 9 3.61 -27.78 -1.48
C ARG A 9 5.08 -27.99 -1.05
N ARG A 10 5.96 -27.05 -1.44
CA ARG A 10 7.39 -27.03 -1.14
C ARG A 10 7.62 -27.45 0.32
N ARG A 11 8.04 -28.70 0.53
CA ARG A 11 8.66 -29.13 1.78
C ARG A 11 9.93 -28.29 1.93
N ALA A 12 10.21 -27.81 3.15
CA ALA A 12 11.49 -27.20 3.45
C ALA A 12 12.60 -28.17 3.01
N PRO A 13 13.71 -27.67 2.42
CA PRO A 13 14.83 -28.54 2.08
C PRO A 13 15.27 -29.31 3.34
N PRO A 14 15.71 -30.57 3.21
CA PRO A 14 16.48 -31.22 4.27
C PRO A 14 17.59 -30.26 4.69
N GLN A 15 17.75 -30.02 5.99
CA GLN A 15 18.90 -29.27 6.47
C GLN A 15 20.12 -30.15 6.23
N ASP A 16 20.76 -30.01 5.08
CA ASP A 16 22.04 -30.67 4.81
C ASP A 16 23.04 -30.13 5.85
N PRO A 17 23.63 -31.00 6.69
CA PRO A 17 24.58 -30.56 7.72
C PRO A 17 25.84 -29.92 7.13
N GLU A 18 26.06 -30.07 5.81
CA GLU A 18 27.17 -29.50 5.04
C GLU A 18 26.86 -28.15 4.39
N ALA A 19 25.77 -27.46 4.77
CA ALA A 19 25.51 -26.10 4.27
C ALA A 19 26.66 -25.15 4.68
N THR A 20 27.30 -24.52 3.69
CA THR A 20 28.36 -23.55 3.88
C THR A 20 27.87 -22.35 4.71
N PRO A 21 28.73 -21.63 5.45
CA PRO A 21 28.32 -20.47 6.26
C PRO A 21 27.54 -19.40 5.48
N GLY A 22 27.85 -19.23 4.19
CA GLY A 22 27.11 -18.34 3.29
C GLY A 22 25.69 -18.83 3.00
N GLU A 23 25.49 -20.14 2.83
CA GLU A 23 24.16 -20.73 2.63
C GLU A 23 23.30 -20.62 3.88
N ARG A 24 23.87 -20.86 5.08
CA ARG A 24 23.17 -20.69 6.37
C ARG A 24 22.66 -19.26 6.56
N THR A 25 23.51 -18.26 6.30
CA THR A 25 23.13 -16.84 6.38
C THR A 25 22.01 -16.48 5.40
N ARG A 26 22.06 -17.01 4.17
CA ARG A 26 21.00 -16.81 3.17
C ARG A 26 19.69 -17.47 3.59
N LEU A 27 19.74 -18.68 4.17
CA LEU A 27 18.57 -19.39 4.69
C LEU A 27 17.92 -18.62 5.85
N GLU A 28 18.71 -18.11 6.78
CA GLU A 28 18.21 -17.27 7.88
C GLU A 28 17.56 -15.98 7.37
N SER A 29 18.18 -15.29 6.41
CA SER A 29 17.61 -14.10 5.79
C SER A 29 16.26 -14.39 5.10
N ASN A 30 16.20 -15.49 4.33
CA ASN A 30 14.97 -15.93 3.69
C ASN A 30 13.87 -16.26 4.70
N GLU A 31 14.22 -16.89 5.83
CA GLU A 31 13.27 -17.20 6.88
C GLU A 31 12.73 -15.93 7.56
N ARG A 32 13.59 -14.95 7.82
CA ARG A 32 13.17 -13.64 8.35
C ARG A 32 12.19 -12.95 7.41
N GLU A 33 12.44 -12.95 6.11
CA GLU A 33 11.52 -12.34 5.14
C GLU A 33 10.19 -13.09 5.06
N ARG A 34 10.21 -14.43 5.16
CA ARG A 34 8.97 -15.23 5.28
C ARG A 34 8.17 -14.81 6.50
N GLN A 35 8.80 -14.68 7.67
CA GLN A 35 8.12 -14.25 8.90
C GLN A 35 7.58 -12.82 8.78
N ARG A 36 8.33 -11.90 8.16
CA ARG A 36 7.87 -10.53 7.87
C ARG A 36 6.62 -10.55 6.98
N MET A 37 6.62 -11.37 5.92
CA MET A 37 5.46 -11.54 5.06
C MET A 37 4.27 -12.18 5.78
N HIS A 38 4.49 -13.15 6.66
CA HIS A 38 3.42 -13.71 7.49
C HIS A 38 2.77 -12.65 8.39
N LYS A 39 3.56 -11.81 9.07
CA LYS A 39 3.04 -10.69 9.88
C LYS A 39 2.20 -9.73 9.05
N LEU A 40 2.70 -9.34 7.87
CA LEU A 40 1.97 -8.45 6.96
C LEU A 40 0.65 -9.06 6.49
N ASN A 41 0.67 -10.34 6.10
CA ASN A 41 -0.52 -11.02 5.62
C ASN A 41 -1.56 -11.20 6.73
N ASN A 42 -1.13 -11.42 7.97
CA ASN A 42 -2.03 -11.48 9.13
C ASN A 42 -2.70 -10.14 9.39
N ALA A 43 -1.94 -9.04 9.39
CA ALA A 43 -2.51 -7.69 9.51
C ALA A 43 -3.49 -7.38 8.37
N PHE A 44 -3.16 -7.80 7.15
CA PHE A 44 -4.04 -7.63 6.00
C PHE A 44 -5.32 -8.47 6.11
N GLN A 45 -5.25 -9.65 6.72
CA GLN A 45 -6.41 -10.50 6.98
C GLN A 45 -7.33 -9.88 8.05
N ALA A 46 -6.76 -9.37 9.15
CA ALA A 46 -7.52 -8.64 10.16
C ALA A 46 -8.24 -7.41 9.57
N LEU A 47 -7.59 -6.71 8.63
CA LEU A 47 -8.24 -5.61 7.90
C LEU A 47 -9.45 -6.07 7.08
N ARG A 48 -9.43 -7.27 6.48
CA ARG A 48 -10.60 -7.80 5.74
C ARG A 48 -11.79 -8.09 6.65
N GLU A 49 -11.52 -8.55 7.86
CA GLU A 49 -12.56 -8.96 8.81
C GLU A 49 -13.40 -7.77 9.28
N VAL A 50 -12.81 -6.57 9.33
CA VAL A 50 -13.52 -5.34 9.73
C VAL A 50 -14.19 -4.59 8.58
N ILE A 51 -13.97 -5.00 7.32
CA ILE A 51 -14.55 -4.32 6.16
C ILE A 51 -15.93 -4.91 5.84
N PRO A 52 -17.01 -4.11 5.84
CA PRO A 52 -18.33 -4.56 5.41
C PRO A 52 -18.31 -4.87 3.90
N HIS A 53 -18.70 -6.08 3.51
CA HIS A 53 -18.76 -6.50 2.12
C HIS A 53 -19.88 -7.53 1.88
N VAL A 54 -20.44 -7.54 0.67
CA VAL A 54 -21.69 -8.27 0.32
C VAL A 54 -21.48 -9.79 0.24
N ARG A 55 -20.24 -10.26 0.07
CA ARG A 55 -19.93 -11.69 -0.10
C ARG A 55 -18.96 -12.15 0.98
N ALA A 56 -19.47 -12.40 2.19
CA ALA A 56 -18.68 -12.86 3.34
C ALA A 56 -17.83 -14.12 3.01
N ASP A 57 -18.31 -14.98 2.10
CA ASP A 57 -17.60 -16.19 1.70
C ASP A 57 -16.46 -15.95 0.69
N LYS A 58 -16.42 -14.77 0.03
CA LYS A 58 -15.41 -14.43 -0.97
C LYS A 58 -14.37 -13.49 -0.38
N LYS A 59 -13.13 -13.96 -0.29
CA LYS A 59 -11.98 -13.13 0.11
C LYS A 59 -11.75 -11.99 -0.88
N LEU A 60 -11.73 -10.77 -0.37
CA LEU A 60 -11.36 -9.57 -1.13
C LEU A 60 -9.88 -9.62 -1.56
N SER A 61 -9.59 -9.19 -2.79
CA SER A 61 -8.22 -8.98 -3.26
C SER A 61 -7.53 -7.85 -2.48
N LYS A 62 -6.21 -7.72 -2.63
CA LYS A 62 -5.46 -6.66 -1.93
C LYS A 62 -5.96 -5.25 -2.30
N ILE A 63 -6.17 -5.01 -3.59
CA ILE A 63 -6.64 -3.69 -4.06
C ILE A 63 -8.07 -3.39 -3.63
N GLU A 64 -8.96 -4.39 -3.68
CA GLU A 64 -10.35 -4.22 -3.22
C GLU A 64 -10.39 -3.93 -1.72
N THR A 65 -9.62 -4.66 -0.91
CA THR A 65 -9.54 -4.46 0.54
C THR A 65 -9.07 -3.03 0.88
N LEU A 66 -8.00 -2.55 0.24
CA LEU A 66 -7.50 -1.19 0.49
C LEU A 66 -8.48 -0.10 0.04
N THR A 67 -9.11 -0.30 -1.12
CA THR A 67 -10.11 0.63 -1.65
C THR A 67 -11.34 0.71 -0.73
N LEU A 68 -11.87 -0.44 -0.31
CA LEU A 68 -13.02 -0.50 0.58
C LEU A 68 -12.70 0.03 1.97
N ALA A 69 -11.53 -0.27 2.54
CA ALA A 69 -11.11 0.27 3.83
C ALA A 69 -11.10 1.81 3.85
N LYS A 70 -10.51 2.42 2.81
CA LYS A 70 -10.47 3.88 2.65
C LYS A 70 -11.89 4.47 2.60
N ASN A 71 -12.78 3.85 1.83
CA ASN A 71 -14.16 4.32 1.70
C ASN A 71 -14.95 4.11 3.00
N TYR A 72 -14.71 3.00 3.70
CA TYR A 72 -15.39 2.71 4.95
C TYR A 72 -15.03 3.73 6.04
N ILE A 73 -13.74 4.07 6.19
CA ILE A 73 -13.31 5.16 7.09
C ILE A 73 -14.03 6.47 6.74
N LYS A 74 -14.06 6.85 5.45
CA LYS A 74 -14.75 8.07 5.01
C LYS A 74 -16.24 8.06 5.36
N SER A 75 -16.93 6.95 5.13
CA SER A 75 -18.36 6.79 5.43
C SER A 75 -18.62 6.90 6.93
N LEU A 76 -17.84 6.21 7.77
CA LEU A 76 -17.98 6.29 9.22
C LEU A 76 -17.72 7.71 9.74
N THR A 77 -16.67 8.38 9.25
CA THR A 77 -16.38 9.78 9.60
C THR A 77 -17.55 10.69 9.21
N ALA A 78 -18.09 10.53 8.01
CA ALA A 78 -19.25 11.32 7.57
C ALA A 78 -20.46 11.07 8.48
N THR A 79 -20.81 9.80 8.76
CA THR A 79 -21.91 9.44 9.66
C THR A 79 -21.76 10.08 11.03
N ILE A 80 -20.59 9.98 11.66
CA ILE A 80 -20.33 10.56 12.99
C ILE A 80 -20.49 12.08 12.95
N LEU A 81 -19.93 12.76 11.94
CA LEU A 81 -20.05 14.21 11.80
C LEU A 81 -21.50 14.66 11.57
N THR A 82 -22.22 13.95 10.70
CA THR A 82 -23.64 14.16 10.41
C THR A 82 -24.49 14.02 11.69
N MET A 83 -24.27 12.96 12.47
CA MET A 83 -24.97 12.74 13.74
C MET A 83 -24.63 13.81 14.79
N SER A 84 -23.36 14.20 14.90
CA SER A 84 -22.93 15.26 15.83
C SER A 84 -23.42 16.66 15.46
N SER A 85 -23.78 16.89 14.20
CA SER A 85 -24.26 18.18 13.69
C SER A 85 -25.79 18.27 13.57
N GLY A 86 -26.54 17.25 14.03
CA GLY A 86 -28.01 17.26 14.03
C GLY A 86 -28.69 17.28 12.65
N ARG A 87 -27.98 16.96 11.57
CA ARG A 87 -28.51 17.02 10.19
C ARG A 87 -28.72 15.61 9.66
N LEU A 88 -29.93 15.22 9.27
CA LEU A 88 -30.24 13.89 8.71
C LEU A 88 -29.69 13.73 7.27
N PRO A 89 -29.30 12.52 6.82
CA PRO A 89 -28.84 12.27 5.46
C PRO A 89 -29.97 11.76 4.57
N GLY A 90 -30.61 12.68 3.84
CA GLY A 90 -31.20 12.42 2.52
C GLY A 90 -30.37 13.21 1.53
N LEU A 91 -29.82 12.52 0.54
CA LEU A 91 -29.15 12.99 -0.68
C LEU A 91 -28.94 14.51 -0.77
N ASP A 92 -27.68 14.95 -0.67
CA ASP A 92 -27.02 15.86 -1.61
C ASP A 92 -25.66 16.25 -1.01
N GLY A 93 -24.58 16.15 -1.81
CA GLY A 93 -23.21 16.47 -1.39
C GLY A 93 -23.04 17.91 -0.88
N PRO A 94 -21.90 18.29 -0.27
CA PRO A 94 -20.57 17.67 -0.37
C PRO A 94 -19.99 17.18 0.98
N VAL A 95 -19.24 16.07 0.93
CA VAL A 95 -18.35 15.54 1.99
C VAL A 95 -16.92 16.08 1.73
N PRO A 96 -15.97 16.23 2.68
CA PRO A 96 -15.98 16.58 4.10
C PRO A 96 -15.10 17.84 4.40
N LYS A 97 -15.15 18.37 5.65
CA LYS A 97 -14.34 19.49 6.18
C LYS A 97 -12.83 19.19 6.36
N LEU A 98 -12.17 18.53 5.40
CA LEU A 98 -10.71 18.62 5.28
C LEU A 98 -10.31 20.00 4.71
N CYS A 99 -11.22 20.67 4.02
CA CYS A 99 -11.00 21.94 3.33
C CYS A 99 -10.82 23.16 4.26
N GLN A 100 -11.50 23.19 5.42
CA GLN A 100 -11.48 24.39 6.29
C GLN A 100 -10.14 24.62 7.00
N HIS A 101 -9.29 23.59 7.14
CA HIS A 101 -7.99 23.75 7.80
C HIS A 101 -6.90 24.34 6.87
N TYR A 102 -7.12 24.33 5.56
CA TYR A 102 -6.23 24.95 4.56
C TYR A 102 -6.66 26.36 4.17
N GLN A 103 -7.78 26.83 4.70
CA GLN A 103 -8.42 28.09 4.32
C GLN A 103 -8.28 29.16 5.41
N GLN A 104 -7.09 29.26 5.99
CA GLN A 104 -6.67 30.43 6.77
C GLN A 104 -5.50 31.12 6.06
N PRO A 105 -5.77 32.08 5.17
CA PRO A 105 -4.89 33.23 5.03
C PRO A 105 -5.53 34.40 5.79
N GLN A 106 -4.76 35.09 6.65
CA GLN A 106 -4.21 36.41 6.32
C GLN A 106 -3.57 37.10 7.55
N GLN A 107 -2.48 37.81 7.28
CA GLN A 107 -1.95 38.99 8.01
C GLN A 107 -0.92 38.73 9.12
N ALA A 108 0.37 38.72 8.75
CA ALA A 108 1.33 39.78 9.13
C ALA A 108 2.78 39.31 8.97
N ALA A 109 3.39 39.56 7.81
CA ALA A 109 4.82 39.87 7.70
C ALA A 109 5.08 40.50 6.33
N ARG A 110 5.04 41.84 6.31
CA ARG A 110 5.66 42.63 5.25
C ARG A 110 7.15 42.30 5.19
N GLY A 111 7.69 42.10 3.99
CA GLY A 111 9.14 42.14 3.83
C GLY A 111 9.69 41.54 2.55
N ALA A 112 9.79 42.38 1.53
CA ALA A 112 10.91 42.46 0.59
C ALA A 112 11.15 41.34 -0.45
N LEU A 113 10.89 41.72 -1.70
CA LEU A 113 11.82 41.73 -2.85
C LEU A 113 12.45 40.41 -3.33
N GLY A 114 12.21 40.11 -4.60
CA GLY A 114 13.31 39.76 -5.51
C GLY A 114 13.24 38.39 -6.21
N ALA A 115 12.93 38.47 -7.51
CA ALA A 115 13.56 37.75 -8.62
C ALA A 115 13.59 36.20 -8.67
N SER A 116 12.78 35.67 -9.61
CA SER A 116 13.13 34.68 -10.63
C SER A 116 14.09 33.53 -10.27
N GLU A 117 13.55 32.32 -10.12
CA GLU A 117 14.32 31.11 -10.44
C GLU A 117 13.45 30.10 -11.19
N ALA A 118 13.92 29.71 -12.37
CA ALA A 118 13.28 28.74 -13.25
C ALA A 118 13.41 27.31 -12.70
N PRO A 119 12.49 26.38 -13.03
CA PRO A 119 12.59 24.99 -12.59
C PRO A 119 13.71 24.25 -13.35
N PRO A 120 14.64 23.55 -12.69
CA PRO A 120 15.58 22.67 -13.38
C PRO A 120 14.89 21.36 -13.76
N GLU A 121 14.27 21.32 -14.93
CA GLU A 121 13.92 20.07 -15.61
C GLU A 121 15.19 19.41 -16.14
N GLY A 122 15.59 18.28 -15.57
CA GLY A 122 16.73 17.52 -16.13
C GLY A 122 17.30 16.37 -15.31
N HIS A 123 16.83 16.10 -14.09
CA HIS A 123 17.56 15.18 -13.20
C HIS A 123 17.16 13.70 -13.27
N LEU A 124 16.17 13.32 -14.09
CA LEU A 124 15.65 11.95 -14.15
C LEU A 124 16.11 11.13 -15.37
N GLN A 125 16.71 11.75 -16.39
CA GLN A 125 17.24 11.00 -17.54
C GLN A 125 18.48 10.17 -17.21
N LYS A 126 19.24 10.56 -16.19
CA LYS A 126 20.47 9.88 -15.76
C LYS A 126 20.27 8.46 -15.22
N PHE A 127 19.03 8.06 -14.93
CA PHE A 127 18.71 6.72 -14.43
C PHE A 127 18.06 5.82 -15.48
N SER A 128 17.89 6.30 -16.73
CA SER A 128 17.15 5.57 -17.77
C SER A 128 17.97 4.51 -18.53
N THR A 129 19.29 4.47 -18.37
CA THR A 129 20.20 3.62 -19.15
C THR A 129 20.79 2.49 -18.32
N GLN A 130 19.95 1.64 -17.75
CA GLN A 130 20.41 0.33 -17.22
C GLN A 130 19.36 -0.78 -17.38
N ILE A 131 18.72 -0.86 -18.55
CA ILE A 131 17.90 -2.02 -18.93
C ILE A 131 18.36 -2.62 -20.29
N HIS A 132 19.20 -1.93 -21.06
CA HIS A 132 19.52 -2.35 -22.44
C HIS A 132 20.85 -3.10 -22.62
N SER A 133 21.72 -3.19 -21.61
CA SER A 133 23.03 -3.84 -21.76
C SER A 133 23.05 -5.36 -21.49
N PHE A 134 21.90 -6.02 -21.34
CA PHE A 134 21.84 -7.46 -21.04
C PHE A 134 21.33 -8.33 -22.20
N ARG A 135 20.98 -7.74 -23.35
CA ARG A 135 20.36 -8.50 -24.46
C ARG A 135 21.31 -8.85 -25.60
N GLU A 136 22.47 -8.22 -25.73
CA GLU A 136 23.42 -8.55 -26.79
C GLU A 136 24.81 -8.78 -26.19
N GLY A 137 25.27 -10.02 -26.30
CA GLY A 137 26.55 -10.51 -25.78
C GLY A 137 26.69 -11.97 -26.16
N SER A 138 26.80 -12.21 -27.47
CA SER A 138 27.38 -13.42 -28.06
C SER A 138 28.88 -13.25 -28.22
#